data_AF-A0A6A4N9K6-F1
#
_entry.id   AF-A0A6A4N9K6-F1
#
_cell.length_a   1.000
_cell.length_b   1.000
_cell.length_c   1.000
_cell.angle_alpha   90.00
_cell.angle_beta   90.00
_cell.angle_gamma   90.00
#
_symmetry.space_group_name_H-M   'P 1'
#
loop_
_entity.id
_entity.type
_entity.pdbx_description
1 polymer ?
#
loop_
_entity_poly.entity_id
_entity_poly.type
_entity_poly.pdbx_seq_one_letter_code
_entity_poly.pdbx_strand_id
1 'polypeptide(L)'
;MDFLPEYMKCCYKAMLDTYEEIDQEMAKEGRPFCVIYAKKEMKRVVQAYFAEAKWFKSNYTPTVEEYMSVAQFEKERGHVSSALDCYMKQYGVTKQEAIDEFQRQVINVWKDINEECLEPIEVPKSLLERVINMSRATNMLYKEGDGYTHSKGSTKKNIVDLFLNPCLV
;
A
#
# COMPACT_ATOMS: atom_id res chain seq x y z
N MET A 1 27.34 7.07 2.79
CA MET A 1 26.27 7.50 3.73
C MET A 1 26.45 8.96 4.15
N ASP A 2 27.48 9.64 3.64
CA ASP A 2 28.03 10.87 4.23
C ASP A 2 27.20 12.11 3.89
N PHE A 3 26.30 12.00 2.92
CA PHE A 3 25.38 13.06 2.50
C PHE A 3 24.01 13.00 3.20
N LEU A 4 23.77 12.02 4.08
CA LEU A 4 22.50 11.90 4.80
C LEU A 4 22.60 12.53 6.20
N PRO A 5 21.54 13.20 6.68
CA PRO A 5 21.42 13.57 8.08
C PRO A 5 21.56 12.35 9.01
N GLU A 6 22.10 12.55 10.21
CA GLU A 6 22.43 11.44 11.12
C GLU A 6 21.22 10.54 11.43
N TYR A 7 20.04 11.13 11.64
CA TYR A 7 18.82 10.39 11.92
C TYR A 7 18.37 9.47 10.76
N MET A 8 18.74 9.80 9.51
CA MET A 8 18.37 8.99 8.34
C MET A 8 19.34 7.83 8.10
N LYS A 9 20.59 7.94 8.54
CA LYS A 9 21.62 6.92 8.29
C LYS A 9 21.21 5.56 8.85
N CYS A 10 20.62 5.55 10.06
CA CYS A 10 20.14 4.33 10.70
C CYS A 10 19.08 3.61 9.85
N CYS A 11 18.02 4.32 9.44
CA CYS A 11 16.94 3.74 8.63
C CYS A 11 17.43 3.28 7.25
N TYR A 12 18.29 4.07 6.60
CA TYR A 12 18.84 3.74 5.29
C TYR A 12 19.70 2.47 5.35
N LYS A 13 20.56 2.37 6.36
CA LYS A 13 21.39 1.18 6.57
C LYS A 13 20.53 -0.05 6.86
N ALA A 14 19.59 0.03 7.78
CA ALA A 14 18.70 -1.09 8.11
C ALA A 14 17.96 -1.63 6.88
N MET A 15 17.47 -0.74 6.00
CA MET A 15 16.82 -1.16 4.76
C MET A 15 17.76 -1.91 3.83
N LEU A 16 19.00 -1.44 3.64
CA LEU A 16 19.98 -2.12 2.81
C LEU A 16 20.35 -3.50 3.36
N ASP A 17 20.64 -3.56 4.66
CA ASP A 17 21.02 -4.79 5.35
C ASP A 17 19.89 -5.84 5.24
N THR A 18 18.63 -5.46 5.48
CA THR A 18 17.48 -6.37 5.31
C THR A 18 17.35 -6.91 3.89
N TYR A 19 17.51 -6.08 2.86
CA TYR A 19 17.41 -6.54 1.48
C TYR A 19 18.57 -7.46 1.08
N GLU A 20 19.77 -7.25 1.64
CA GLU A 20 20.90 -8.14 1.45
C GLU A 20 20.69 -9.49 2.15
N GLU A 21 20.20 -9.48 3.39
CA GLU A 21 19.83 -10.70 4.11
C GLU A 21 18.79 -11.53 3.33
N ILE A 22 17.72 -10.88 2.82
CA ILE A 22 16.72 -11.56 1.99
C ILE A 22 17.38 -12.13 0.72
N ASP A 23 18.23 -11.36 0.02
CA ASP A 23 18.92 -11.86 -1.18
C ASP A 23 19.77 -13.11 -0.88
N GLN A 24 20.48 -13.12 0.25
CA GLN A 24 21.30 -14.25 0.69
C GLN A 24 20.44 -15.48 1.02
N GLU A 25 19.34 -15.33 1.76
CA GLU A 25 18.42 -16.44 2.06
C GLU A 25 17.75 -16.99 0.80
N MET A 26 17.27 -16.10 -0.08
CA MET A 26 16.67 -16.49 -1.35
C MET A 26 17.64 -17.23 -2.28
N ALA A 27 18.93 -16.87 -2.25
CA ALA A 27 19.97 -17.58 -3.00
C ALA A 27 20.18 -19.01 -2.47
N LYS A 28 20.12 -19.23 -1.15
CA LYS A 28 20.22 -20.58 -0.54
C LYS A 28 19.07 -21.48 -0.99
N GLU A 29 17.88 -20.92 -1.22
CA GLU A 29 16.72 -21.62 -1.77
C GLU A 29 16.79 -21.85 -3.30
N GLY A 30 17.89 -21.45 -3.97
CA GLY A 30 18.02 -21.56 -5.42
C GLY A 30 17.20 -20.55 -6.20
N ARG A 31 16.80 -19.43 -5.57
CA ARG A 31 15.97 -18.36 -6.14
C ARG A 31 16.70 -17.00 -6.16
N PRO A 32 17.94 -16.93 -6.71
CA PRO A 32 18.68 -15.67 -6.76
C PRO A 32 17.92 -14.63 -7.58
N PHE A 33 18.16 -13.34 -7.31
CA PHE A 33 17.61 -12.19 -8.05
C PHE A 33 16.10 -11.91 -7.86
N CYS A 34 15.38 -12.70 -7.06
CA CYS A 34 13.96 -12.48 -6.75
C CYS A 34 13.71 -11.09 -6.11
N VAL A 35 14.69 -10.55 -5.39
CA VAL A 35 14.59 -9.28 -4.66
C VAL A 35 14.83 -8.06 -5.57
N ILE A 36 15.32 -8.24 -6.80
CA ILE A 36 15.55 -7.12 -7.74
C ILE A 36 14.27 -6.32 -7.97
N TYR A 37 13.14 -7.02 -8.19
CA TYR A 37 11.84 -6.37 -8.38
C TYR A 37 11.42 -5.62 -7.11
N ALA A 38 11.59 -6.21 -5.92
CA ALA A 38 11.28 -5.55 -4.66
C ALA A 38 12.12 -4.28 -4.44
N LYS A 39 13.43 -4.31 -4.74
CA LYS A 39 14.31 -3.14 -4.70
C LYS A 39 13.87 -2.06 -5.70
N LYS A 40 13.41 -2.45 -6.89
CA LYS A 40 12.89 -1.51 -7.91
C LYS A 40 11.60 -0.83 -7.42
N GLU A 41 10.65 -1.57 -6.88
CA GLU A 41 9.41 -0.99 -6.37
C GLU A 41 9.65 -0.13 -5.12
N MET A 42 10.56 -0.51 -4.21
CA MET A 42 10.94 0.33 -3.08
C MET A 42 11.49 1.70 -3.53
N LYS A 43 12.29 1.75 -4.60
CA LYS A 43 12.76 3.03 -5.17
C LYS A 43 11.60 3.89 -5.67
N ARG A 44 10.58 3.27 -6.30
CA ARG A 44 9.38 3.98 -6.77
C ARG A 44 8.57 4.54 -5.61
N VAL A 45 8.37 3.76 -4.55
CA VAL A 45 7.69 4.21 -3.32
C VAL A 45 8.41 5.43 -2.71
N VAL A 46 9.73 5.36 -2.56
CA VAL A 46 10.51 6.48 -2.01
C VAL A 46 10.42 7.74 -2.90
N GLN A 47 10.41 7.56 -4.23
CA GLN A 47 10.21 8.67 -5.17
C GLN A 47 8.82 9.30 -5.05
N ALA A 48 7.78 8.46 -4.87
CA ALA A 48 6.42 8.93 -4.66
C ALA A 48 6.31 9.76 -3.37
N TYR A 49 6.84 9.25 -2.25
CA TYR A 49 6.89 10.01 -0.99
C TYR A 49 7.65 11.34 -1.11
N PHE A 50 8.71 11.38 -1.91
CA PHE A 50 9.45 12.62 -2.14
C PHE A 50 8.64 13.63 -2.97
N ALA A 51 7.87 13.17 -3.95
CA ALA A 51 6.94 14.02 -4.71
C ALA A 51 5.84 14.57 -3.80
N GLU A 52 5.23 13.72 -2.98
CA GLU A 52 4.23 14.14 -2.00
C GLU A 52 4.77 15.17 -0.99
N ALA A 53 5.98 14.95 -0.48
CA ALA A 53 6.63 15.89 0.44
C ALA A 53 6.90 17.26 -0.22
N LYS A 54 7.21 17.29 -1.53
CA LYS A 54 7.34 18.55 -2.27
C LYS A 54 6.01 19.27 -2.38
N TRP A 55 4.94 18.57 -2.76
CA TRP A 55 3.60 19.14 -2.88
C TRP A 55 3.15 19.75 -1.55
N PHE A 56 3.34 19.01 -0.46
CA PHE A 56 3.08 19.49 0.89
C PHE A 56 3.86 20.77 1.21
N LYS A 57 5.18 20.76 1.03
CA LYS A 57 6.03 21.92 1.32
C LYS A 57 5.65 23.16 0.52
N SER A 58 5.16 22.99 -0.71
CA SER A 58 4.72 24.09 -1.58
C SER A 58 3.25 24.47 -1.42
N ASN A 59 2.49 23.84 -0.51
CA ASN A 59 1.03 23.96 -0.42
C ASN A 59 0.33 23.74 -1.78
N TYR A 60 0.88 22.85 -2.58
CA TYR A 60 0.35 22.52 -3.90
C TYR A 60 -0.63 21.36 -3.79
N THR A 61 -1.80 21.50 -4.41
CA THR A 61 -2.76 20.41 -4.58
C THR A 61 -2.70 19.96 -6.03
N PRO A 62 -2.25 18.72 -6.31
CA PRO A 62 -2.24 18.16 -7.65
C PRO A 62 -3.66 17.92 -8.18
N THR A 63 -3.79 17.68 -9.49
CA THR A 63 -5.01 17.07 -10.03
C THR A 63 -5.12 15.61 -9.60
N VAL A 64 -6.28 15.00 -9.77
CA VAL A 64 -6.49 13.56 -9.55
C VAL A 64 -5.57 12.75 -10.44
N GLU A 65 -5.39 13.12 -11.70
CA GLU A 65 -4.52 12.39 -12.63
C GLU A 65 -3.05 12.47 -12.18
N GLU A 66 -2.58 13.66 -11.80
CA GLU A 66 -1.23 13.86 -11.27
C GLU A 66 -1.03 13.09 -9.96
N TYR A 67 -1.99 13.18 -9.04
CA TYR A 67 -1.99 12.45 -7.78
C TYR A 67 -1.92 10.95 -8.03
N MET A 68 -2.79 10.39 -8.88
CA MET A 68 -2.85 8.97 -9.16
C MET A 68 -1.57 8.46 -9.82
N SER A 69 -0.90 9.27 -10.66
CA SER A 69 0.39 8.89 -11.28
C SER A 69 1.53 8.71 -10.27
N VAL A 70 1.42 9.34 -9.10
CA VAL A 70 2.40 9.28 -7.99
C VAL A 70 1.95 8.31 -6.90
N ALA A 71 0.67 8.36 -6.53
CA ALA A 71 0.06 7.61 -5.44
C ALA A 71 -0.36 6.18 -5.81
N GLN A 72 -0.10 5.73 -7.05
CA GLN A 72 -0.39 4.35 -7.48
C GLN A 72 0.25 3.27 -6.58
N PHE A 73 1.16 3.66 -5.69
CA PHE A 73 1.85 2.77 -4.76
C PHE A 73 1.62 3.07 -3.27
N GLU A 74 0.89 4.12 -2.85
CA GLU A 74 0.84 4.54 -1.43
C GLU A 74 -0.50 5.21 -1.00
N LYS A 75 -1.00 4.84 0.21
CA LYS A 75 -2.01 5.54 1.04
C LYS A 75 -1.87 5.01 2.50
N GLU A 76 -1.88 5.77 3.61
CA GLU A 76 -2.29 7.15 3.94
C GLU A 76 -1.34 7.84 4.94
N ARG A 77 -1.21 9.18 4.85
CA ARG A 77 -0.92 10.08 5.98
C ARG A 77 -1.73 11.38 5.83
N GLY A 78 -2.33 11.87 6.91
CA GLY A 78 -3.16 13.08 6.96
C GLY A 78 -2.44 14.43 6.81
N HIS A 79 -1.32 14.48 6.08
CA HIS A 79 -0.55 15.72 5.88
C HIS A 79 -0.50 16.17 4.40
N VAL A 80 -0.73 15.29 3.42
CA VAL A 80 -0.74 15.65 1.98
C VAL A 80 -2.19 15.75 1.50
N SER A 81 -2.49 16.59 0.49
CA SER A 81 -3.81 16.59 -0.15
C SER A 81 -4.17 15.17 -0.56
N SER A 82 -5.19 14.62 0.09
CA SER A 82 -5.63 13.25 -0.16
C SER A 82 -6.22 13.13 -1.56
N ALA A 83 -6.34 11.92 -2.08
CA ALA A 83 -7.11 11.66 -3.31
C ALA A 83 -8.50 12.32 -3.25
N LEU A 84 -9.11 12.34 -2.06
CA LEU A 84 -10.41 12.96 -1.81
C LEU A 84 -10.35 14.48 -1.99
N ASP A 85 -9.33 15.14 -1.43
CA ASP A 85 -9.14 16.59 -1.55
C ASP A 85 -8.86 16.99 -3.01
N CYS A 86 -8.05 16.20 -3.72
CA CYS A 86 -7.75 16.42 -5.14
C CYS A 86 -9.03 16.29 -5.99
N TYR A 87 -9.84 15.26 -5.72
CA TYR A 87 -11.10 15.01 -6.41
C TYR A 87 -12.12 16.13 -6.16
N MET A 88 -12.32 16.52 -4.90
CA MET A 88 -13.20 17.63 -4.52
C MET A 88 -12.77 18.94 -5.19
N LYS A 89 -11.46 19.23 -5.19
CA LYS A 89 -10.92 20.46 -5.79
C LYS A 89 -11.08 20.47 -7.32
N GLN A 90 -10.83 19.34 -7.98
CA GLN A 90 -10.88 19.24 -9.43
C GLN A 90 -12.31 19.28 -9.98
N TYR A 91 -13.23 18.56 -9.34
CA TYR A 91 -14.61 18.42 -9.85
C TYR A 91 -15.61 19.33 -9.14
N GLY A 92 -15.19 20.08 -8.11
CA GLY A 92 -16.06 21.00 -7.38
C GLY A 92 -17.18 20.33 -6.58
N VAL A 93 -17.00 19.05 -6.25
CA VAL A 93 -18.01 18.23 -5.55
C VAL A 93 -17.87 18.29 -4.04
N THR A 94 -18.93 17.93 -3.34
CA THR A 94 -18.91 17.77 -1.89
C THR A 94 -18.06 16.58 -1.46
N LYS A 95 -17.65 16.58 -0.19
CA LYS A 95 -16.93 15.44 0.41
C LYS A 95 -17.71 14.13 0.29
N GLN A 96 -19.02 14.18 0.49
CA GLN A 96 -19.86 12.98 0.45
C GLN A 96 -19.96 12.42 -0.98
N GLU A 97 -20.19 13.27 -1.98
CA GLU A 97 -20.23 12.84 -3.38
C GLU A 97 -18.90 12.21 -3.82
N ALA A 98 -17.77 12.77 -3.38
CA ALA A 98 -16.46 12.19 -3.64
C ALA A 98 -16.29 10.82 -2.95
N ILE A 99 -16.72 10.68 -1.68
CA ILE A 99 -16.70 9.40 -0.96
C ILE A 99 -17.54 8.35 -1.69
N ASP A 100 -18.77 8.70 -2.06
CA ASP A 100 -19.70 7.80 -2.74
C ASP A 100 -19.12 7.31 -4.08
N GLU A 101 -18.47 8.21 -4.82
CA GLU A 101 -17.79 7.87 -6.07
C GLU A 101 -16.59 6.93 -5.84
N PHE A 102 -15.73 7.20 -4.84
CA PHE A 102 -14.64 6.29 -4.51
C PHE A 102 -15.14 4.91 -4.06
N GLN A 103 -16.22 4.86 -3.27
CA GLN A 103 -16.84 3.59 -2.88
C GLN A 103 -17.38 2.83 -4.09
N ARG A 104 -18.00 3.52 -5.04
CA ARG A 104 -18.47 2.94 -6.30
C ARG A 104 -17.30 2.36 -7.12
N GLN A 105 -16.18 3.08 -7.22
CA GLN A 105 -14.98 2.59 -7.90
C GLN A 105 -14.42 1.33 -7.22
N VAL A 106 -14.34 1.32 -5.89
CA VAL A 106 -13.90 0.13 -5.12
C VAL A 106 -14.81 -1.07 -5.39
N ILE A 107 -16.12 -0.87 -5.41
CA ILE A 107 -17.09 -1.94 -5.73
C ILE A 107 -16.86 -2.48 -7.14
N ASN A 108 -16.61 -1.61 -8.12
CA ASN A 108 -16.34 -2.03 -9.49
C ASN A 108 -15.04 -2.83 -9.60
N VAL A 109 -13.96 -2.37 -8.97
CA VAL A 109 -12.69 -3.12 -8.93
C VAL A 109 -12.87 -4.50 -8.30
N TRP A 110 -13.69 -4.63 -7.26
CA TRP A 110 -14.01 -5.95 -6.69
C TRP A 110 -14.78 -6.86 -7.66
N LYS A 111 -15.65 -6.31 -8.50
CA LYS A 111 -16.34 -7.09 -9.55
C LYS A 111 -15.35 -7.55 -10.61
N ASP A 112 -14.47 -6.66 -11.07
CA ASP A 112 -13.44 -6.97 -12.05
C ASP A 112 -12.51 -8.08 -11.54
N ILE A 113 -12.04 -7.99 -10.28
CA ILE A 113 -11.25 -9.05 -9.63
C ILE A 113 -11.99 -10.39 -9.64
N ASN A 114 -13.30 -10.40 -9.32
CA ASN A 114 -14.08 -11.63 -9.29
C ASN A 114 -14.26 -12.22 -10.69
N GLU A 115 -14.42 -11.40 -11.72
CA GLU A 115 -14.53 -11.82 -13.11
C GLU A 115 -13.21 -12.38 -13.63
N GLU A 116 -12.10 -11.69 -13.42
CA GLU A 116 -10.76 -12.16 -13.80
C GLU A 116 -10.40 -13.50 -13.14
N CYS A 117 -10.90 -13.76 -11.94
CA CYS A 117 -10.70 -15.06 -11.27
C CYS A 117 -11.42 -16.24 -11.94
N LEU A 118 -12.41 -15.98 -12.81
CA LEU A 118 -13.20 -17.00 -13.50
C LEU A 118 -12.64 -17.35 -14.88
N GLU A 119 -11.91 -16.43 -15.51
CA GLU A 119 -11.32 -16.62 -16.84
C GLU A 119 -10.10 -17.57 -16.80
N PRO A 120 -9.69 -18.16 -17.94
CA PRO A 120 -8.43 -18.89 -18.05
C PRO A 120 -7.25 -17.92 -17.85
N ILE A 121 -6.73 -17.90 -16.64
CA ILE A 121 -5.65 -16.98 -16.27
C ILE A 121 -4.30 -17.53 -16.74
N GLU A 122 -3.55 -16.73 -17.50
CA GLU A 122 -2.20 -17.08 -17.98
C GLU A 122 -1.15 -17.15 -16.85
N VAL A 123 -1.49 -16.64 -15.66
CA VAL A 123 -0.61 -16.65 -14.48
C VAL A 123 -0.96 -17.77 -13.48
N PRO A 124 0.04 -18.32 -12.75
CA PRO A 124 -0.22 -19.31 -11.71
C PRO A 124 -1.20 -18.81 -10.65
N LYS A 125 -2.19 -19.66 -10.28
CA LYS A 125 -3.19 -19.34 -9.25
C LYS A 125 -2.57 -18.88 -7.92
N SER A 126 -1.43 -19.44 -7.55
CA SER A 126 -0.69 -19.07 -6.33
C SER A 126 -0.17 -17.63 -6.34
N LEU A 127 0.08 -17.02 -7.51
CA LEU A 127 0.40 -15.60 -7.63
C LEU A 127 -0.85 -14.73 -7.52
N LEU A 128 -1.95 -15.16 -8.16
CA LEU A 128 -3.23 -14.45 -8.08
C LEU A 128 -3.77 -14.41 -6.65
N GLU A 129 -3.70 -15.52 -5.93
CA GLU A 129 -4.11 -15.61 -4.52
C GLU A 129 -3.38 -14.59 -3.64
N ARG A 130 -2.11 -14.28 -3.93
CA ARG A 130 -1.37 -13.25 -3.20
C ARG A 130 -1.98 -11.87 -3.40
N VAL A 131 -2.33 -11.51 -4.63
CA VAL A 131 -2.95 -10.22 -4.96
C VAL A 131 -4.30 -10.09 -4.28
N ILE A 132 -5.16 -11.12 -4.37
CA ILE A 132 -6.48 -11.13 -3.74
C ILE A 132 -6.36 -11.03 -2.21
N ASN A 133 -5.43 -11.79 -1.61
CA ASN A 133 -5.24 -11.77 -0.16
C ASN A 133 -4.70 -10.43 0.33
N MET A 134 -3.90 -9.71 -0.46
CA MET A 134 -3.54 -8.32 -0.16
C MET A 134 -4.77 -7.42 -0.17
N SER A 135 -5.62 -7.48 -1.20
CA SER A 135 -6.87 -6.68 -1.25
C SER A 135 -7.79 -6.98 -0.07
N ARG A 136 -7.91 -8.25 0.34
CA ARG A 136 -8.67 -8.67 1.53
C ARG A 136 -8.05 -8.14 2.83
N ALA A 137 -6.73 -8.18 2.95
CA ALA A 137 -6.02 -7.65 4.11
C ALA A 137 -6.21 -6.14 4.24
N THR A 138 -6.10 -5.38 3.14
CA THR A 138 -6.39 -3.94 3.12
C THR A 138 -7.82 -3.68 3.55
N ASN A 139 -8.81 -4.38 2.97
CA ASN A 139 -10.20 -4.21 3.38
C ASN A 139 -10.40 -4.53 4.87
N MET A 140 -9.80 -5.60 5.38
CA MET A 140 -9.88 -5.95 6.80
C MET A 140 -9.29 -4.86 7.71
N LEU A 141 -8.13 -4.30 7.33
CA LEU A 141 -7.45 -3.27 8.11
C LEU A 141 -8.17 -1.92 8.09
N TYR A 142 -8.85 -1.58 6.99
CA TYR A 142 -9.35 -0.21 6.74
C TYR A 142 -10.88 -0.06 6.72
N LYS A 143 -11.65 -1.15 6.76
CA LYS A 143 -13.13 -1.12 6.68
C LYS A 143 -13.79 -0.27 7.79
N GLU A 144 -13.21 -0.24 8.98
CA GLU A 144 -13.75 0.47 10.15
C GLU A 144 -12.95 1.74 10.48
N GLY A 145 -12.07 2.18 9.58
CA GLY A 145 -11.08 3.24 9.80
C GLY A 145 -9.66 2.70 9.81
N ASP A 146 -8.68 3.51 10.21
CA ASP A 146 -7.26 3.14 10.18
C ASP A 146 -6.89 2.14 11.30
N GLY A 147 -7.20 0.85 11.07
CA GLY A 147 -6.88 -0.24 11.98
C GLY A 147 -5.39 -0.62 11.98
N TYR A 148 -4.61 -0.16 11.01
CA TYR A 148 -3.16 -0.38 10.98
C TYR A 148 -2.46 0.49 12.04
N THR A 149 -2.73 1.81 12.04
CA THR A 149 -2.17 2.72 13.05
C THR A 149 -2.92 2.63 14.37
N HIS A 150 -4.25 2.49 14.32
CA HIS A 150 -5.14 2.48 15.50
C HIS A 150 -5.76 1.10 15.73
N SER A 151 -4.91 0.12 16.03
CA SER A 151 -5.28 -1.30 16.10
C SER A 151 -6.24 -1.72 17.22
N LYS A 152 -6.74 -0.80 18.07
CA LYS A 152 -7.52 -1.11 19.28
C LYS A 152 -8.84 -1.86 19.02
N GLY A 153 -9.41 -1.76 17.81
CA GLY A 153 -10.69 -2.36 17.44
C GLY A 153 -10.56 -3.78 16.87
N SER A 154 -11.13 -3.99 15.69
CA SER A 154 -11.19 -5.28 14.99
C SER A 154 -9.80 -5.89 14.73
N THR A 155 -8.78 -5.08 14.41
CA THR A 155 -7.41 -5.57 14.19
C THR A 155 -6.84 -6.28 15.41
N LYS A 156 -6.94 -5.70 16.62
CA LYS A 156 -6.48 -6.34 17.86
C LYS A 156 -7.24 -7.64 18.13
N LYS A 157 -8.56 -7.63 17.94
CA LYS A 157 -9.38 -8.83 18.12
C LYS A 157 -8.90 -9.96 17.20
N ASN A 158 -8.68 -9.67 15.91
CA ASN A 158 -8.22 -10.65 14.94
C ASN A 158 -6.84 -11.22 15.30
N ILE A 159 -5.91 -10.39 15.80
CA ILE A 159 -4.59 -10.87 16.26
C ILE A 159 -4.73 -11.82 17.45
N VAL A 160 -5.57 -11.47 18.43
CA VAL A 160 -5.80 -12.31 19.62
C VAL A 160 -6.43 -13.64 19.20
N ASP A 161 -7.46 -13.61 18.36
CA ASP A 161 -8.17 -14.81 17.92
C ASP A 161 -7.27 -15.72 17.07
N LEU A 162 -6.38 -15.16 16.23
CA LEU A 162 -5.53 -15.94 15.34
C LEU A 162 -4.27 -16.51 16.02
N PHE A 163 -3.65 -15.76 16.93
CA PHE A 163 -2.33 -16.10 17.48
C PHE A 163 -2.33 -16.48 18.96
N LEU A 164 -3.37 -16.12 19.73
CA LEU A 164 -3.41 -16.35 21.17
C LEU A 164 -4.49 -17.35 21.59
N ASN A 165 -5.61 -17.41 20.86
CA ASN A 165 -6.72 -18.30 21.17
C ASN A 165 -6.66 -19.53 20.24
N PRO A 166 -6.17 -20.69 20.71
CA PRO A 166 -6.22 -21.90 19.90
C PRO A 166 -7.68 -22.30 19.64
N CYS A 167 -8.00 -22.65 18.40
CA CYS A 167 -9.26 -23.32 18.11
C CYS A 167 -9.24 -24.69 18.81
N LEU A 168 -10.16 -24.90 19.75
CA LEU A 168 -10.40 -26.23 20.29
C LEU A 168 -11.04 -27.06 19.17
N VAL A 169 -10.25 -27.97 18.60
CA VAL A 169 -10.70 -28.97 17.62
C VAL A 169 -11.07 -30.25 18.36
#